data_AF-A0A520ART1-F1
#
_entry.id   AF-A0A520ART1-F1
#
_cell.length_a   1.000
_cell.length_b   1.000
_cell.length_c   1.000
_cell.angle_alpha   90.00
_cell.angle_beta   90.00
_cell.angle_gamma   90.00
#
_symmetry.space_group_name_H-M   'P 1'
#
loop_
_entity.id
_entity.type
_entity.pdbx_description
1 polymer ?
#
loop_
_entity_poly.entity_id
_entity_poly.type
_entity_poly.pdbx_seq_one_letter_code
_entity_poly.pdbx_strand_id
1 'polypeptide(L)'
;MFVSTILSGVIATVRDRSVILWTILGVLTGPIAVGLLLCIPSRKAVLPPISIRSLASEIRELEELRERGLLSDEEFAQGKARVLASPLKSEIPPALPPNRALSDSGWTWASYQPATRAAFIDLAQRHRLNLQWQDDVPFEVVCTFPVQPRLSFAITLALEKGSIHCWGDGWALDGTAPGNPEIGLPADLAEGLGALLGGSGRLVVRTAYRDKSPFWTSLQVPRNGRWRTVRYQSGIPILPLWRRIVIRNDAV
;
A
#
# COMPACT_ATOMS: atom_id res chain seq x y z
N MET A 1 18.47 -32.40 -18.23
CA MET A 1 19.52 -31.41 -17.92
C MET A 1 19.39 -30.13 -18.74
N PHE A 2 19.17 -30.18 -20.06
CA PHE A 2 19.07 -28.96 -20.89
C PHE A 2 17.93 -28.01 -20.48
N VAL A 3 16.75 -28.53 -20.16
CA VAL A 3 15.59 -27.71 -19.74
C VAL A 3 15.84 -26.95 -18.44
N SER A 4 16.47 -27.58 -17.44
CA SER A 4 16.79 -26.91 -16.16
C SER A 4 17.86 -25.83 -16.31
N THR A 5 18.77 -26.00 -17.27
CA THR A 5 19.86 -25.06 -17.56
C THR A 5 19.34 -23.81 -18.25
N ILE A 6 18.48 -23.99 -19.26
CA ILE A 6 17.80 -22.89 -19.97
C ILE A 6 16.87 -22.15 -19.01
N LEU A 7 16.09 -22.87 -18.20
CA LEU A 7 15.17 -22.26 -17.23
C LEU A 7 15.92 -21.48 -16.15
N SER A 8 17.04 -22.01 -15.64
CA SER A 8 17.88 -21.30 -14.65
C SER A 8 18.56 -20.08 -15.24
N GLY A 9 19.02 -20.16 -16.50
CA GLY A 9 19.57 -19.03 -17.24
C GLY A 9 18.53 -17.92 -17.40
N VAL A 10 17.33 -18.25 -17.90
CA VAL A 10 16.22 -17.29 -18.06
C VAL A 10 15.82 -16.65 -16.72
N ILE A 11 15.70 -17.44 -15.65
CA ILE A 11 15.37 -16.92 -14.31
C ILE A 11 16.49 -16.00 -13.78
N ALA A 12 17.76 -16.31 -14.06
CA ALA A 12 18.89 -15.47 -13.68
C ALA A 12 18.92 -14.15 -14.44
N THR A 13 18.60 -14.16 -15.75
CA THR A 13 18.49 -12.94 -16.57
C THR A 13 17.34 -12.05 -16.10
N VAL A 14 16.17 -12.64 -15.81
CA VAL A 14 15.01 -11.91 -15.27
C VAL A 14 15.26 -11.36 -13.86
N ARG A 15 16.17 -11.98 -13.09
CA ARG A 15 16.55 -11.54 -11.74
C ARG A 15 17.85 -10.73 -11.68
N ASP A 16 18.39 -10.33 -12.83
CA ASP A 16 19.61 -9.52 -12.98
C ASP A 16 20.81 -10.09 -12.18
N ARG A 17 20.99 -11.41 -12.28
CA ARG A 17 22.08 -12.17 -11.64
C ARG A 17 23.11 -12.61 -12.68
N SER A 18 24.31 -12.97 -12.22
CA SER A 18 25.35 -13.54 -13.08
C SER A 18 24.87 -14.81 -13.78
N VAL A 19 24.43 -14.66 -15.04
CA VAL A 19 23.88 -15.73 -15.87
C VAL A 19 24.82 -16.93 -15.90
N ILE A 20 26.13 -16.69 -15.98
CA ILE A 20 27.16 -17.72 -16.05
C ILE A 20 27.19 -18.59 -14.79
N LEU A 21 27.24 -17.98 -13.60
CA LEU A 21 27.35 -18.71 -12.34
C LEU A 21 26.10 -19.57 -12.06
N TRP A 22 24.92 -19.07 -12.43
CA TRP A 22 23.65 -19.77 -12.20
C TRP A 22 23.32 -20.83 -13.25
N THR A 23 23.80 -20.66 -14.48
CA THR A 23 23.71 -21.69 -15.53
C THR A 23 24.54 -22.91 -15.13
N ILE A 24 25.76 -22.70 -14.60
CA ILE A 24 26.63 -23.77 -14.10
C ILE A 24 25.99 -24.50 -12.90
N LEU A 25 25.36 -23.76 -11.98
CA LEU A 25 24.68 -24.38 -10.83
C LEU A 25 23.45 -25.21 -11.27
N GLY A 26 22.69 -24.74 -12.26
CA GLY A 26 21.54 -25.46 -12.85
C GLY A 26 21.93 -26.73 -13.62
N VAL A 27 23.16 -26.82 -14.11
CA VAL A 27 23.76 -28.04 -14.67
C VAL A 27 24.11 -29.04 -13.55
N LEU A 28 24.71 -28.55 -12.46
CA LEU A 28 25.22 -29.38 -11.36
C LEU A 28 24.15 -29.96 -10.44
N THR A 29 23.02 -29.28 -10.25
CA THR A 29 22.06 -29.63 -9.18
C THR A 29 20.62 -29.92 -9.67
N GLY A 30 20.40 -29.92 -10.98
CA GLY A 30 19.14 -30.36 -11.60
C GLY A 30 17.88 -29.59 -11.12
N PRO A 31 16.68 -30.22 -11.09
CA PRO A 31 15.44 -29.54 -10.71
C PRO A 31 15.38 -29.12 -9.23
N ILE A 32 16.22 -29.71 -8.37
CA ILE A 32 16.33 -29.34 -6.95
C ILE A 32 16.94 -27.94 -6.82
N ALA A 33 17.92 -27.60 -7.69
CA ALA A 33 18.46 -26.26 -7.82
C ALA A 33 17.37 -25.24 -8.12
N VAL A 34 16.48 -25.57 -9.06
CA VAL A 34 15.35 -24.74 -9.51
C VAL A 34 14.33 -24.55 -8.39
N GLY A 35 14.06 -25.60 -7.61
CA GLY A 35 13.22 -25.53 -6.41
C GLY A 35 13.81 -24.62 -5.33
N LEU A 36 15.11 -24.74 -5.05
CA LEU A 36 15.84 -23.82 -4.17
C LEU A 36 15.88 -22.40 -4.74
N LEU A 37 15.99 -22.23 -6.06
CA LEU A 37 15.95 -20.97 -6.82
C LEU A 37 14.65 -20.19 -6.60
N LEU A 38 13.53 -20.91 -6.50
CA LEU A 38 12.22 -20.37 -6.21
C LEU A 38 12.06 -20.03 -4.71
N CYS A 39 12.68 -20.81 -3.82
CA CYS A 39 12.62 -20.61 -2.37
C CYS A 39 13.59 -19.54 -1.82
N ILE A 40 14.65 -19.19 -2.56
CA ILE A 40 15.61 -18.16 -2.12
C ILE A 40 15.11 -16.79 -2.60
N PRO A 41 14.74 -15.88 -1.68
CA PRO A 41 14.28 -14.55 -2.03
C PRO A 41 15.36 -13.79 -2.81
N SER A 42 14.95 -13.09 -3.87
CA SER A 42 15.89 -12.31 -4.66
C SER A 42 16.32 -11.07 -3.88
N ARG A 43 17.63 -10.91 -3.64
CA ARG A 43 18.21 -9.71 -3.01
C ARG A 43 17.89 -8.40 -3.75
N LYS A 44 17.36 -8.45 -4.98
CA LYS A 44 17.12 -7.27 -5.82
C LYS A 44 15.78 -7.24 -6.58
N ALA A 45 14.87 -8.18 -6.32
CA ALA A 45 13.49 -8.10 -6.87
C ALA A 45 12.44 -8.03 -5.75
N VAL A 46 12.85 -7.54 -4.60
CA VAL A 46 11.96 -6.66 -3.85
C VAL A 46 11.97 -5.40 -4.70
N LEU A 47 10.99 -5.22 -5.60
CA LEU A 47 10.49 -3.86 -5.80
C LEU A 47 10.38 -3.35 -4.37
N PRO A 48 11.18 -2.34 -3.94
CA PRO A 48 11.01 -1.79 -2.60
C PRO A 48 9.51 -1.64 -2.46
N PRO A 49 8.87 -2.18 -1.40
CA PRO A 49 7.44 -1.97 -1.23
C PRO A 49 7.27 -0.50 -1.54
N ILE A 50 6.54 -0.16 -2.62
CA ILE A 50 6.37 1.24 -2.99
C ILE A 50 5.87 1.78 -1.70
N SER A 51 6.74 2.51 -1.01
CA SER A 51 6.42 2.89 0.33
C SER A 51 5.37 3.91 0.01
N ILE A 52 4.12 3.55 0.23
CA ILE A 52 3.00 4.47 0.26
C ILE A 52 3.25 5.27 1.55
N ARG A 53 4.41 5.92 1.58
CA ARG A 53 4.84 6.86 2.58
C ARG A 53 4.28 8.15 2.03
N SER A 54 3.05 8.39 2.43
CA SER A 54 2.50 9.73 2.55
C SER A 54 3.54 10.59 3.24
N LEU A 55 3.68 11.85 2.82
CA LEU A 55 4.54 12.77 3.56
C LEU A 55 4.03 12.93 5.01
N ALA A 56 2.73 12.78 5.24
CA ALA A 56 2.15 12.79 6.58
C ALA A 56 2.64 11.59 7.41
N SER A 57 2.82 10.42 6.79
CA SER A 57 3.40 9.26 7.48
C SER A 57 4.88 9.44 7.84
N GLU A 58 5.66 10.11 7.00
CA GLU A 58 7.07 10.44 7.31
C GLU A 58 7.16 11.47 8.44
N ILE A 59 6.29 12.48 8.43
CA ILE A 59 6.20 13.45 9.53
C ILE A 59 5.78 12.76 10.82
N ARG A 60 4.84 11.80 10.77
CA ARG A 60 4.43 11.02 11.94
C ARG A 60 5.57 10.14 12.48
N GLU A 61 6.38 9.52 11.63
CA GLU A 61 7.57 8.78 12.08
C GLU A 61 8.56 9.71 12.80
N LEU A 62 8.77 10.94 12.30
CA LEU A 62 9.61 11.94 12.97
C LEU A 62 9.01 12.38 14.32
N GLU A 63 7.68 12.52 14.39
CA GLU A 63 6.97 12.87 15.62
C GLU A 63 7.08 11.75 16.67
N GLU A 64 6.93 10.49 16.27
CA GLU A 64 7.15 9.34 17.17
C GLU A 64 8.58 9.29 17.72
N LEU A 65 9.58 9.65 16.92
CA LEU A 65 10.97 9.71 17.36
C LEU A 65 11.23 10.88 18.34
N ARG A 66 10.57 12.03 18.12
CA ARG A 66 10.56 13.16 19.07
C ARG A 66 9.92 12.77 20.39
N GLU A 67 8.75 12.13 20.36
CA GLU A 67 8.04 11.67 21.57
C GLU A 67 8.83 10.65 22.38
N ARG A 68 9.66 9.83 21.72
CA ARG A 68 10.59 8.90 22.38
C ARG A 68 11.86 9.55 22.93
N GLY A 69 12.01 10.88 22.77
CA GLY A 69 13.19 11.63 23.19
C GLY A 69 14.45 11.33 22.37
N LEU A 70 14.29 10.77 21.16
CA LEU A 70 15.39 10.42 20.26
C LEU A 70 15.74 11.56 19.28
N LEU A 71 14.89 12.57 19.18
CA LEU A 71 15.07 13.79 18.40
C LEU A 71 14.77 15.00 19.30
N SER A 72 15.58 16.04 19.18
CA SER A 72 15.28 17.36 19.73
C SER A 72 14.23 18.09 18.88
N ASP A 73 13.60 19.12 19.45
CA ASP A 73 12.59 19.93 18.75
C ASP A 73 13.16 20.63 17.49
N GLU A 74 14.44 21.03 17.53
CA GLU A 74 15.13 21.63 16.38
C GLU A 74 15.36 20.61 15.26
N GLU A 75 15.80 19.39 15.59
CA GLU A 75 15.99 18.31 14.62
C GLU A 75 14.67 17.85 14.00
N PHE A 76 13.59 17.84 14.79
CA PHE A 76 12.24 17.59 14.28
C PHE A 76 11.80 18.68 13.31
N ALA A 77 11.96 19.96 13.65
CA ALA A 77 11.59 21.08 12.78
C ALA A 77 12.37 21.06 11.46
N GLN A 78 13.68 20.79 11.52
CA GLN A 78 14.53 20.67 10.34
C GLN A 78 14.17 19.44 9.49
N GLY A 79 13.88 18.30 10.13
CA GLY A 79 13.42 17.08 9.47
C GLY A 79 12.08 17.29 8.75
N LYS A 80 11.09 17.88 9.43
CA LYS A 80 9.78 18.22 8.87
C LYS A 80 9.93 19.18 7.69
N ALA A 81 10.73 20.24 7.83
CA ALA A 81 11.01 21.17 6.74
C ALA A 81 11.65 20.47 5.53
N ARG A 82 12.57 19.53 5.76
CA ARG A 82 13.21 18.75 4.70
C ARG A 82 12.23 17.82 3.98
N VAL A 83 11.34 17.14 4.71
CA VAL A 83 10.29 16.28 4.14
C VAL A 83 9.33 17.11 3.28
N LEU A 84 8.86 18.25 3.80
CA LEU A 84 7.97 19.16 3.08
C LEU A 84 8.64 19.86 1.89
N ALA A 85 9.93 20.19 2.00
CA ALA A 85 10.71 20.85 0.96
C ALA A 85 11.26 19.87 -0.10
N SER A 86 10.93 18.58 -0.03
CA SER A 86 11.42 17.57 -0.97
C SER A 86 10.42 17.32 -2.12
N PRO A 87 10.54 18.03 -3.25
CA PRO A 87 10.14 17.50 -4.54
C PRO A 87 11.38 17.35 -5.45
N LEU A 88 11.38 16.35 -6.36
CA LEU A 88 12.15 16.28 -7.63
C LEU A 88 13.33 15.29 -7.81
N LYS A 89 13.75 14.45 -6.84
CA LYS A 89 14.83 13.45 -7.11
C LYS A 89 14.50 11.98 -6.88
N SER A 90 13.24 11.67 -6.62
CA SER A 90 12.78 10.30 -6.49
C SER A 90 11.89 9.95 -7.69
N GLU A 91 11.95 8.71 -8.17
CA GLU A 91 11.00 8.12 -9.13
C GLU A 91 9.53 8.13 -8.62
N ILE A 92 9.30 8.68 -7.43
CA ILE A 92 8.01 8.99 -6.84
C ILE A 92 7.46 10.29 -7.47
N PRO A 93 6.26 10.28 -8.09
CA PRO A 93 5.68 11.49 -8.66
C PRO A 93 5.53 12.57 -7.58
N PRO A 94 5.96 13.82 -7.85
CA PRO A 94 5.89 14.90 -6.88
C PRO A 94 4.44 15.14 -6.44
N ALA A 95 4.27 15.51 -5.18
CA ALA A 95 3.00 16.03 -4.66
C ALA A 95 2.40 17.03 -5.66
N LEU A 96 1.15 16.81 -6.06
CA LEU A 96 0.54 17.61 -7.12
C LEU A 96 0.19 19.01 -6.57
N PRO A 97 0.60 20.09 -7.25
CA PRO A 97 0.26 21.44 -6.80
C PRO A 97 -1.26 21.67 -6.85
N PRO A 98 -1.82 22.52 -5.97
CA PRO A 98 -3.27 22.67 -5.78
C PRO A 98 -4.05 23.05 -7.05
N ASN A 99 -3.41 23.76 -7.97
CA ASN A 99 -4.02 24.23 -9.23
C ASN A 99 -3.90 23.23 -10.39
N ARG A 100 -3.27 22.06 -10.18
CA ARG A 100 -3.11 21.07 -11.25
C ARG A 100 -4.44 20.38 -11.53
N ALA A 101 -4.84 20.40 -12.79
CA ALA A 101 -5.97 19.61 -13.26
C ALA A 101 -5.63 18.12 -13.23
N LEU A 102 -6.53 17.31 -12.66
CA LEU A 102 -6.39 15.83 -12.62
C LEU A 102 -7.05 15.13 -13.82
N SER A 103 -7.87 15.85 -14.57
CA SER A 103 -8.57 15.35 -15.77
C SER A 103 -8.98 16.51 -16.67
N ASP A 104 -9.39 16.19 -17.90
CA ASP A 104 -9.87 17.15 -18.91
C ASP A 104 -11.15 17.90 -18.49
N SER A 105 -11.74 17.54 -17.33
CA SER A 105 -12.95 18.14 -16.77
C SER A 105 -12.73 19.51 -16.09
N GLY A 106 -11.48 19.96 -15.93
CA GLY A 106 -11.15 21.22 -15.25
C GLY A 106 -11.11 21.16 -13.73
N TRP A 107 -11.36 19.99 -13.11
CA TRP A 107 -11.24 19.82 -11.66
C TRP A 107 -9.78 19.92 -11.21
N THR A 108 -9.53 20.84 -10.27
CA THR A 108 -8.21 21.05 -9.66
C THR A 108 -8.00 20.13 -8.47
N TRP A 109 -6.75 19.91 -8.08
CA TRP A 109 -6.41 19.17 -6.86
C TRP A 109 -7.13 19.72 -5.62
N ALA A 110 -7.22 21.05 -5.48
CA ALA A 110 -7.97 21.69 -4.41
C ALA A 110 -9.46 21.33 -4.40
N SER A 111 -10.06 21.04 -5.56
CA SER A 111 -11.46 20.62 -5.67
C SER A 111 -11.74 19.24 -5.05
N TYR A 112 -10.74 18.36 -5.00
CA TYR A 112 -10.89 17.01 -4.46
C TYR A 112 -10.74 16.93 -2.95
N GLN A 113 -10.04 17.88 -2.32
CA GLN A 113 -9.76 17.80 -0.88
C GLN A 113 -11.03 17.89 -0.02
N PRO A 114 -11.93 18.88 -0.21
CA PRO A 114 -13.16 18.98 0.59
C PRO A 114 -14.07 17.77 0.40
N ALA A 115 -14.22 17.32 -0.85
CA ALA A 115 -15.01 16.15 -1.22
C ALA A 115 -14.49 14.87 -0.55
N THR A 116 -13.17 14.65 -0.61
CA THR A 116 -12.54 13.48 0.03
C THR A 116 -12.69 13.54 1.55
N ARG A 117 -12.48 14.72 2.17
CA ARG A 117 -12.71 14.90 3.61
C ARG A 117 -14.15 14.56 3.99
N ALA A 118 -15.12 15.09 3.26
CA ALA A 118 -16.53 14.81 3.49
C ALA A 118 -16.84 13.31 3.36
N ALA A 119 -16.28 12.64 2.36
CA ALA A 119 -16.48 11.20 2.16
C ALA A 119 -15.86 10.34 3.29
N PHE A 120 -14.70 10.74 3.81
CA PHE A 120 -14.09 10.06 4.97
C PHE A 120 -14.90 10.29 6.26
N ILE A 121 -15.44 11.49 6.45
CA ILE A 121 -16.33 11.82 7.58
C ILE A 121 -17.63 11.01 7.49
N ASP A 122 -18.26 10.96 6.31
CA ASP A 122 -19.47 10.16 6.08
C ASP A 122 -19.22 8.68 6.39
N LEU A 123 -18.10 8.12 5.92
CA LEU A 123 -17.72 6.74 6.22
C LEU A 123 -17.56 6.52 7.73
N ALA A 124 -16.91 7.45 8.43
CA ALA A 124 -16.74 7.41 9.88
C ALA A 124 -18.09 7.43 10.61
N GLN A 125 -19.00 8.32 10.20
CA GLN A 125 -20.33 8.46 10.79
C GLN A 125 -21.18 7.21 10.58
N ARG A 126 -21.20 6.65 9.37
CA ARG A 126 -21.96 5.42 9.05
C ARG A 126 -21.52 4.23 9.90
N HIS A 127 -20.24 4.11 10.18
CA HIS A 127 -19.68 3.02 11.01
C HIS A 127 -19.47 3.41 12.48
N ARG A 128 -19.83 4.63 12.87
CA ARG A 128 -19.66 5.20 14.23
C ARG A 128 -18.22 5.06 14.74
N LEU A 129 -17.27 5.46 13.89
CA LEU A 129 -15.83 5.42 14.14
C LEU A 129 -15.30 6.82 14.44
N ASN A 130 -14.32 6.92 15.33
CA ASN A 130 -13.52 8.12 15.47
C ASN A 130 -12.42 8.12 14.39
N LEU A 131 -12.10 9.32 13.90
CA LEU A 131 -11.07 9.54 12.90
C LEU A 131 -10.05 10.55 13.41
N GLN A 132 -8.79 10.34 13.08
CA GLN A 132 -7.68 11.22 13.42
C GLN A 132 -7.13 11.82 12.13
N TRP A 133 -7.18 13.14 12.00
CA TRP A 133 -6.61 13.86 10.86
C TRP A 133 -5.10 14.03 11.03
N GLN A 134 -4.38 13.99 9.90
CA GLN A 134 -2.99 14.43 9.83
C GLN A 134 -2.95 15.65 8.90
N ASP A 135 -3.02 16.84 9.49
CA ASP A 135 -3.08 18.12 8.77
C ASP A 135 -1.70 18.74 8.52
N ASP A 136 -0.63 18.02 8.86
CA ASP A 136 0.76 18.50 8.71
C ASP A 136 1.21 18.69 7.26
N VAL A 137 0.45 18.14 6.31
CA VAL A 137 0.73 18.21 4.87
C VAL A 137 -0.44 18.89 4.15
N PRO A 138 -0.29 20.16 3.72
CA PRO A 138 -1.42 20.97 3.23
C PRO A 138 -2.01 20.51 1.90
N PHE A 139 -1.32 19.62 1.19
CA PHE A 139 -1.75 19.11 -0.11
C PHE A 139 -2.17 17.63 -0.07
N GLU A 140 -2.12 16.97 1.08
CA GLU A 140 -2.64 15.60 1.25
C GLU A 140 -3.87 15.65 2.16
N VAL A 141 -4.82 14.74 1.94
CA VAL A 141 -5.91 14.53 2.89
C VAL A 141 -5.71 13.16 3.50
N VAL A 142 -5.15 13.10 4.70
CA VAL A 142 -4.81 11.86 5.37
C VAL A 142 -5.59 11.75 6.67
N CYS A 143 -6.29 10.63 6.85
CA CYS A 143 -6.91 10.30 8.12
C CYS A 143 -6.64 8.85 8.52
N THR A 144 -6.58 8.61 9.83
CA THR A 144 -6.46 7.27 10.40
C THR A 144 -7.69 6.98 11.26
N PHE A 145 -8.29 5.82 11.04
CA PHE A 145 -9.22 5.16 11.95
C PHE A 145 -8.38 4.28 12.88
N PRO A 146 -8.13 4.69 14.13
CA PRO A 146 -7.35 3.88 15.06
C PRO A 146 -8.13 2.63 15.48
N VAL A 147 -7.42 1.67 16.09
CA VAL A 147 -8.07 0.56 16.80
C VAL A 147 -8.96 1.12 17.89
N GLN A 148 -10.24 0.77 17.87
CA GLN A 148 -11.26 1.34 18.74
C GLN A 148 -12.48 0.40 18.82
N PRO A 149 -13.47 0.64 19.71
CA PRO A 149 -14.72 -0.10 19.67
C PRO A 149 -15.32 -0.06 18.26
N ARG A 150 -15.77 -1.22 17.75
CA ARG A 150 -16.23 -1.41 16.35
C ARG A 150 -15.15 -1.44 15.27
N LEU A 151 -13.87 -1.40 15.63
CA LEU A 151 -12.78 -1.58 14.67
C LEU A 151 -11.57 -2.27 15.30
N SER A 152 -11.35 -3.53 14.92
CA SER A 152 -10.30 -4.40 15.49
C SER A 152 -8.89 -4.15 14.95
N PHE A 153 -8.71 -3.30 13.93
CA PHE A 153 -7.42 -2.98 13.33
C PHE A 153 -7.42 -1.57 12.78
N ALA A 154 -6.27 -0.89 12.79
CA ALA A 154 -6.19 0.48 12.28
C ALA A 154 -6.26 0.51 10.73
N ILE A 155 -6.92 1.54 10.20
CA ILE A 155 -7.01 1.82 8.76
C ILE A 155 -6.62 3.26 8.53
N THR A 156 -5.71 3.51 7.61
CA THR A 156 -5.36 4.86 7.12
C THR A 156 -5.88 5.02 5.70
N LEU A 157 -6.57 6.14 5.46
CA LEU A 157 -6.98 6.57 4.14
C LEU A 157 -6.25 7.88 3.79
N ALA A 158 -5.75 7.97 2.57
CA ALA A 158 -5.15 9.21 2.08
C ALA A 158 -5.56 9.53 0.66
N LEU A 159 -5.85 10.80 0.40
CA LEU A 159 -5.74 11.38 -0.94
C LEU A 159 -4.33 11.98 -1.05
N GLU A 160 -3.47 11.32 -1.84
CA GLU A 160 -2.10 11.74 -2.11
C GLU A 160 -1.74 11.51 -3.58
N LYS A 161 -0.86 12.35 -4.14
CA LYS A 161 -0.28 12.14 -5.48
C LYS A 161 -1.30 11.82 -6.60
N GLY A 162 -2.51 12.35 -6.50
CA GLY A 162 -3.57 12.12 -7.51
C GLY A 162 -4.39 10.84 -7.33
N SER A 163 -4.22 10.12 -6.22
CA SER A 163 -4.92 8.86 -5.94
C SER A 163 -5.37 8.76 -4.48
N ILE A 164 -6.41 7.98 -4.26
CA ILE A 164 -6.87 7.59 -2.93
C ILE A 164 -6.22 6.24 -2.59
N HIS A 165 -5.47 6.23 -1.51
CA HIS A 165 -4.76 5.09 -0.96
C HIS A 165 -5.43 4.62 0.33
N CYS A 166 -5.33 3.32 0.61
CA CYS A 166 -5.86 2.69 1.80
C CYS A 166 -4.89 1.62 2.29
N TRP A 167 -4.50 1.69 3.55
CA TRP A 167 -3.53 0.77 4.15
C TRP A 167 -3.71 0.63 5.66
N GLY A 168 -2.98 -0.32 6.24
CA GLY A 168 -2.90 -0.55 7.68
C GLY A 168 -1.65 -1.37 8.02
N ASP A 169 -1.59 -1.90 9.23
CA ASP A 169 -0.42 -2.70 9.64
C ASP A 169 -0.32 -4.00 8.83
N GLY A 170 0.78 -4.16 8.10
CA GLY A 170 1.07 -5.34 7.29
C GLY A 170 0.29 -5.47 5.98
N TRP A 171 -0.46 -4.45 5.54
CA TRP A 171 -1.21 -4.48 4.27
C TRP A 171 -1.41 -3.10 3.66
N ALA A 172 -1.55 -3.07 2.33
CA ALA A 172 -1.93 -1.88 1.57
C ALA A 172 -2.73 -2.28 0.32
N LEU A 173 -3.49 -1.34 -0.24
CA LEU A 173 -4.15 -1.46 -1.53
C LEU A 173 -3.48 -0.53 -2.56
N ASP A 174 -3.59 -0.88 -3.84
CA ASP A 174 -3.15 0.04 -4.90
C ASP A 174 -4.01 1.31 -4.87
N GLY A 175 -3.38 2.45 -5.19
CA GLY A 175 -4.05 3.73 -5.28
C GLY A 175 -5.14 3.71 -6.35
N THR A 176 -6.28 4.33 -6.06
CA THR A 176 -7.34 4.54 -7.05
C THR A 176 -7.44 5.99 -7.43
N ALA A 177 -7.69 6.28 -8.70
CA ALA A 177 -8.08 7.63 -9.10
C ALA A 177 -9.34 8.06 -8.30
N PRO A 178 -9.39 9.31 -7.81
CA PRO A 178 -10.50 9.81 -7.00
C PRO A 178 -11.83 9.93 -7.78
N GLY A 179 -11.80 9.93 -9.11
CA GLY A 179 -13.01 9.98 -9.95
C GLY A 179 -13.63 11.37 -10.01
N ASN A 180 -14.95 11.48 -9.82
CA ASN A 180 -15.67 12.77 -9.76
C ASN A 180 -15.76 13.22 -8.28
N PRO A 181 -15.30 14.45 -7.93
CA PRO A 181 -15.34 14.94 -6.56
C PRO A 181 -16.77 15.03 -5.99
N GLU A 182 -17.80 15.19 -6.83
CA GLU A 182 -19.20 15.25 -6.36
C GLU A 182 -19.73 13.90 -5.86
N ILE A 183 -19.13 12.78 -6.30
CA ILE A 183 -19.56 11.43 -5.94
C ILE A 183 -18.89 10.95 -4.63
N GLY A 184 -17.77 11.57 -4.23
CA GLY A 184 -16.99 11.18 -3.06
C GLY A 184 -16.03 10.02 -3.37
N LEU A 185 -16.13 8.92 -2.62
CA LEU A 185 -15.23 7.77 -2.82
C LEU A 185 -15.59 6.98 -4.09
N PRO A 186 -14.60 6.46 -4.83
CA PRO A 186 -14.84 5.50 -5.91
C PRO A 186 -15.70 4.32 -5.43
N ALA A 187 -16.70 3.94 -6.23
CA ALA A 187 -17.78 3.04 -5.80
C ALA A 187 -17.29 1.69 -5.26
N ASP A 188 -16.27 1.11 -5.88
CA ASP A 188 -15.68 -0.16 -5.47
C ASP A 188 -14.82 -0.06 -4.20
N LEU A 189 -14.14 1.08 -3.98
CA LEU A 189 -13.47 1.38 -2.72
C LEU A 189 -14.50 1.62 -1.62
N ALA A 190 -15.55 2.39 -1.89
CA ALA A 190 -16.63 2.66 -0.94
C ALA A 190 -17.36 1.39 -0.51
N GLU A 191 -17.71 0.51 -1.46
CA GLU A 191 -18.31 -0.80 -1.18
C GLU A 191 -17.37 -1.69 -0.37
N GLY A 192 -16.10 -1.79 -0.81
CA GLY A 192 -15.11 -2.62 -0.15
C GLY A 192 -14.84 -2.17 1.29
N LEU A 193 -14.66 -0.87 1.52
CA LEU A 193 -14.47 -0.30 2.85
C LEU A 193 -15.71 -0.46 3.71
N GLY A 194 -16.90 -0.19 3.17
CA GLY A 194 -18.16 -0.37 3.90
C GLY A 194 -18.36 -1.81 4.35
N ALA A 195 -18.06 -2.79 3.48
CA ALA A 195 -18.12 -4.20 3.85
C ALA A 195 -17.06 -4.56 4.89
N LEU A 196 -15.81 -4.09 4.71
CA LEU A 196 -14.71 -4.38 5.63
C LEU A 196 -14.98 -3.82 7.03
N LEU A 197 -15.37 -2.54 7.13
CA LEU A 197 -15.73 -1.88 8.38
C LEU A 197 -17.00 -2.48 8.99
N GLY A 198 -17.96 -2.89 8.17
CA GLY A 198 -19.18 -3.57 8.62
C GLY A 198 -19.00 -5.05 8.97
N GLY A 199 -17.78 -5.60 8.91
CA GLY A 199 -17.48 -6.99 9.29
C GLY A 199 -17.92 -8.07 8.26
N SER A 200 -18.62 -7.67 7.19
CA SER A 200 -19.04 -8.59 6.12
C SER A 200 -17.94 -8.82 5.07
N GLY A 201 -17.05 -7.85 4.91
CA GLY A 201 -15.89 -7.88 4.02
C GLY A 201 -14.64 -8.45 4.68
N ARG A 202 -13.60 -8.65 3.87
CA ARG A 202 -12.28 -9.09 4.36
C ARG A 202 -11.14 -8.62 3.48
N LEU A 203 -9.97 -8.46 4.09
CA LEU A 203 -8.71 -8.38 3.37
C LEU A 203 -8.08 -9.77 3.32
N VAL A 204 -7.54 -10.15 2.17
CA VAL A 204 -6.70 -11.33 2.02
C VAL A 204 -5.31 -10.86 1.63
N VAL A 205 -4.37 -11.04 2.56
CA VAL A 205 -2.99 -10.63 2.43
C VAL A 205 -2.14 -11.86 2.16
N ARG A 206 -1.27 -11.78 1.16
CA ARG A 206 -0.28 -12.81 0.85
C ARG A 206 1.11 -12.24 0.98
N THR A 207 1.92 -12.93 1.77
CA THR A 207 3.31 -12.59 2.04
C THR A 207 4.18 -13.79 1.72
N ALA A 208 5.41 -13.56 1.27
CA ALA A 208 6.37 -14.63 1.06
C ALA A 208 6.72 -15.30 2.40
N TYR A 209 7.11 -16.58 2.36
CA TYR A 209 7.56 -17.26 3.58
C TYR A 209 8.77 -16.53 4.18
N ARG A 210 8.67 -16.12 5.45
CA ARG A 210 9.61 -15.27 6.21
C ARG A 210 9.65 -13.77 5.84
N ASP A 211 8.82 -13.32 4.90
CA ASP A 211 8.70 -11.89 4.60
C ASP A 211 7.53 -11.27 5.38
N LYS A 212 7.72 -10.03 5.82
CA LYS A 212 6.69 -9.20 6.45
C LYS A 212 5.95 -8.35 5.43
N SER A 213 6.56 -8.04 4.30
CA SER A 213 5.94 -7.23 3.25
C SER A 213 4.99 -8.05 2.38
N PRO A 214 3.75 -7.60 2.18
CA PRO A 214 2.81 -8.29 1.30
C PRO A 214 3.20 -8.08 -0.16
N PHE A 215 3.16 -9.15 -0.95
CA PHE A 215 3.27 -9.06 -2.41
C PHE A 215 1.90 -9.03 -3.09
N TRP A 216 0.82 -9.34 -2.35
CA TRP A 216 -0.54 -9.29 -2.85
C TRP A 216 -1.51 -9.03 -1.70
N THR A 217 -2.34 -8.02 -1.86
CA THR A 217 -3.45 -7.74 -0.95
C THR A 217 -4.72 -7.69 -1.77
N SER A 218 -5.82 -8.28 -1.30
CA SER A 218 -7.12 -8.15 -1.97
C SER A 218 -8.23 -7.85 -0.97
N LEU A 219 -8.97 -6.79 -1.25
CA LEU A 219 -10.21 -6.44 -0.57
C LEU A 219 -11.36 -7.22 -1.22
N GLN A 220 -12.04 -8.03 -0.40
CA GLN A 220 -13.07 -8.93 -0.86
C GLN A 220 -14.39 -8.67 -0.15
N VAL A 221 -15.47 -8.72 -0.93
CA VAL A 221 -16.84 -8.58 -0.45
C VAL A 221 -17.64 -9.83 -0.84
N PRO A 222 -18.60 -10.26 0.00
CA PRO A 222 -19.49 -11.36 -0.34
C PRO A 222 -20.54 -10.89 -1.37
N ARG A 223 -20.60 -11.54 -2.53
CA ARG A 223 -21.67 -11.37 -3.53
C ARG A 223 -22.17 -12.73 -3.99
N ASN A 224 -23.48 -12.96 -3.90
CA ASN A 224 -24.13 -14.22 -4.31
C ASN A 224 -23.48 -15.46 -3.69
N GLY A 225 -23.18 -15.41 -2.38
CA GLY A 225 -22.54 -16.50 -1.64
C GLY A 225 -21.06 -16.76 -2.00
N ARG A 226 -20.45 -15.93 -2.85
CA ARG A 226 -19.03 -16.04 -3.23
C ARG A 226 -18.26 -14.79 -2.85
N TRP A 227 -16.99 -14.97 -2.50
CA TRP A 227 -16.08 -13.86 -2.26
C TRP A 227 -15.63 -13.28 -3.60
N ARG A 228 -15.86 -11.98 -3.81
CA ARG A 228 -15.36 -11.25 -4.98
C ARG A 228 -14.35 -10.20 -4.56
N THR A 229 -13.24 -10.15 -5.27
CA THR A 229 -12.25 -9.08 -5.11
C THR A 229 -12.79 -7.82 -5.76
N VAL A 230 -12.89 -6.73 -4.99
CA VAL A 230 -13.27 -5.40 -5.49
C VAL A 230 -12.05 -4.51 -5.70
N ARG A 231 -11.01 -4.70 -4.87
CA ARG A 231 -9.73 -3.98 -4.99
C ARG A 231 -8.58 -4.89 -4.62
N TYR A 232 -7.41 -4.61 -5.17
CA TYR A 232 -6.20 -5.35 -4.87
C TYR A 232 -4.97 -4.46 -4.95
N GLN A 233 -3.90 -4.91 -4.30
CA GLN A 233 -2.54 -4.49 -4.57
C GLN A 233 -1.90 -5.60 -5.41
N SER A 234 -1.41 -5.23 -6.59
CA SER A 234 -0.75 -6.17 -7.49
C SER A 234 0.74 -6.32 -7.18
N GLY A 235 1.20 -7.57 -7.19
CA GLY A 235 2.62 -7.91 -7.16
C GLY A 235 2.80 -9.29 -7.79
N ILE A 236 4.00 -9.57 -8.30
CA ILE A 236 4.25 -10.76 -9.11
C ILE A 236 4.40 -11.99 -8.19
N PRO A 237 3.48 -12.98 -8.22
CA PRO A 237 3.55 -14.14 -7.35
C PRO A 237 4.39 -15.24 -7.99
N ILE A 238 5.72 -15.07 -8.05
CA ILE A 238 6.65 -16.14 -8.46
C ILE A 238 7.39 -16.68 -7.22
N LEU A 239 6.64 -16.97 -6.15
CA LEU A 239 7.21 -17.54 -4.92
C LEU A 239 6.43 -18.81 -4.52
N PRO A 240 7.11 -19.96 -4.42
CA PRO A 240 6.48 -21.26 -4.23
C PRO A 240 5.94 -21.44 -2.79
N LEU A 241 6.48 -20.67 -1.85
CA LEU A 241 6.11 -20.69 -0.44
C LEU A 241 5.62 -19.31 -0.03
N TRP A 242 4.32 -19.23 0.25
CA TRP A 242 3.66 -18.02 0.72
C TRP A 242 2.69 -18.36 1.85
N ARG A 243 2.44 -17.38 2.72
CA ARG A 243 1.44 -17.48 3.78
C ARG A 243 0.26 -16.59 3.44
N ARG A 244 -0.93 -17.04 3.84
CA ARG A 244 -2.19 -16.30 3.70
C ARG A 244 -2.60 -15.77 5.07
N ILE A 245 -2.85 -14.48 5.14
CA ILE A 245 -3.45 -13.84 6.32
C ILE A 245 -4.80 -13.28 5.88
N VAL A 246 -5.82 -13.47 6.70
CA VAL A 246 -7.15 -12.90 6.47
C VAL A 246 -7.41 -11.91 7.59
N ILE A 247 -7.65 -10.66 7.23
CA ILE A 247 -7.98 -9.59 8.18
C ILE A 247 -9.46 -9.28 8.01
N ARG A 248 -10.19 -9.25 9.12
CA ARG A 248 -11.61 -8.95 9.20
C ARG A 248 -11.86 -8.02 10.37
N ASN A 249 -12.95 -7.29 10.30
CA ASN A 249 -13.38 -6.55 11.46
C ASN A 249 -14.22 -7.45 12.37
N ASP A 250 -13.57 -7.99 13.41
CA ASP A 250 -14.23 -8.89 14.37
C ASP A 250 -14.90 -8.14 15.53
N ALA A 251 -14.84 -6.80 15.53
CA ALA A 251 -15.37 -5.95 16.61
C ALA A 251 -16.81 -5.45 16.37
N VAL A 252 -17.52 -6.04 15.40
CA VAL A 252 -18.87 -5.62 14.94
C VAL A 252 -19.98 -6.22 15.81
#